data_AF-A0A7G8ZMK0-F1
#
_entry.id   AF-A0A7G8ZMK0-F1
#
_cell.length_a   1.000
_cell.length_b   1.000
_cell.length_c   1.000
_cell.angle_alpha   90.00
_cell.angle_beta   90.00
_cell.angle_gamma   90.00
#
_symmetry.space_group_name_H-M   'P 1'
#
loop_
_entity.id
_entity.type
_entity.pdbx_description
1 polymer ?
#
loop_
_entity_poly.entity_id
_entity_poly.type
_entity_poly.pdbx_seq_one_letter_code
_entity_poly.pdbx_strand_id
1 'polypeptide(L)'
;MNTEIIGANRPCADQTPAVDTLFLFSITEEIGSGASSILTHDIASMVAIDNGAVAPGQGSRETGVTIAMGDMTGPFDFHLTRKLIDLCRQHDIRHQRDHFEHYRSDNASAVEGGADVRTALITFGIDASHGYERTHMDAPCSVAKLVAAYVLSPVDILRDAQELGDLKGFPEQPHETARGASGHRTD
;
A
#
# COMPACT_ATOMS: atom_id res chain seq x y z
N MET A 1 25.44 6.87 3.77
CA MET A 1 24.20 6.32 3.21
C MET A 1 23.14 6.75 4.20
N ASN A 2 22.41 7.82 3.88
CA ASN A 2 21.54 8.49 4.86
C ASN A 2 20.10 8.27 4.41
N THR A 3 19.54 7.11 4.74
CA THR A 3 18.09 6.94 4.76
C THR A 3 17.60 7.49 6.09
N GLU A 4 16.70 8.47 6.04
CA GLU A 4 16.15 9.08 7.26
C GLU A 4 14.88 8.32 7.65
N ILE A 5 14.96 7.53 8.72
CA ILE A 5 13.79 6.93 9.38
C ILE A 5 13.34 7.93 10.43
N ILE A 6 12.18 8.55 10.22
CA ILE A 6 11.58 9.42 11.23
C ILE A 6 10.69 8.54 12.13
N GLY A 7 11.17 8.28 13.36
CA GLY A 7 10.57 7.32 14.29
C GLY A 7 9.39 7.84 15.15
N ALA A 8 8.32 7.04 15.13
CA ALA A 8 7.31 6.63 16.12
C ALA A 8 6.70 7.59 17.18
N ASN A 9 5.36 7.49 17.25
CA ASN A 9 4.47 7.84 18.37
C ASN A 9 4.48 9.29 18.89
N ARG A 10 4.84 10.26 18.05
CA ARG A 10 4.44 11.64 18.33
C ARG A 10 2.94 11.82 18.08
N PRO A 11 2.22 12.50 19.00
CA PRO A 11 0.84 12.85 18.74
C PRO A 11 0.76 13.70 17.45
N CYS A 12 -0.07 13.26 16.52
CA CYS A 12 -0.45 14.06 15.37
C CYS A 12 -1.78 14.72 15.73
N ALA A 13 -1.78 16.05 15.94
CA ALA A 13 -2.98 16.80 16.33
C ALA A 13 -3.75 16.15 17.52
N ASP A 14 -3.03 15.90 18.62
CA ASP A 14 -3.53 15.30 19.87
C ASP A 14 -4.04 13.85 19.78
N GLN A 15 -3.80 13.17 18.65
CA GLN A 15 -4.12 11.75 18.47
C GLN A 15 -2.86 10.92 18.37
N THR A 16 -2.85 9.78 19.05
CA THR A 16 -1.73 8.82 19.02
C THR A 16 -2.01 7.76 17.95
N PRO A 17 -1.03 7.45 17.07
CA PRO A 17 -1.12 6.31 16.18
C PRO A 17 -1.52 5.02 16.90
N ALA A 18 -2.28 4.15 16.22
CA ALA A 18 -2.71 2.88 16.81
C ALA A 18 -1.53 1.92 17.06
N VAL A 19 -0.47 2.06 16.26
CA VAL A 19 0.78 1.30 16.34
C VAL A 19 1.97 2.19 15.97
N ASP A 20 3.18 1.70 16.24
CA ASP A 20 4.39 2.35 15.78
C ASP A 20 4.35 2.53 14.25
N THR A 21 4.54 3.78 13.83
CA THR A 21 4.56 4.18 12.43
C THR A 21 5.92 4.78 12.12
N LEU A 22 6.55 4.25 11.08
CA LEU A 22 7.85 4.70 10.60
C LEU A 22 7.68 5.30 9.21
N PHE A 23 8.21 6.50 9.02
CA PHE A 23 8.32 7.08 7.68
C PHE A 23 9.71 6.77 7.13
N LEU A 24 9.72 6.16 5.94
CA LEU A 24 10.92 5.85 5.20
C LEU A 24 10.94 6.67 3.91
N PHE A 25 12.04 7.39 3.68
CA PHE A 25 12.29 8.10 2.44
C PHE A 25 13.47 7.43 1.72
N SER A 26 13.16 6.63 0.69
CA SER A 26 14.18 6.03 -0.17
C SER A 26 14.79 7.10 -1.08
N ILE A 27 16.12 7.07 -1.27
CA ILE A 27 16.86 8.01 -2.14
C ILE A 27 17.42 7.34 -3.41
N THR A 28 17.19 6.03 -3.55
CA THR A 28 17.74 5.16 -4.61
C THR A 28 16.66 4.31 -5.29
N GLU A 29 15.39 4.69 -5.18
CA GLU A 29 14.29 4.01 -5.87
C GLU A 29 14.54 3.98 -7.39
N GLU A 30 14.90 5.12 -7.96
CA GLU A 30 15.17 5.35 -9.38
C GLU A 30 16.30 4.50 -9.99
N ILE A 31 17.10 3.85 -9.14
CA ILE A 31 18.18 2.92 -9.56
C ILE A 31 17.93 1.48 -9.08
N GLY A 32 16.69 1.18 -8.67
CA GLY A 32 16.19 -0.15 -8.35
C GLY A 32 16.54 -0.68 -6.95
N SER A 33 17.20 0.12 -6.10
CA SER A 33 17.61 -0.32 -4.75
C SER A 33 16.54 -0.08 -3.70
N GLY A 34 15.76 1.01 -3.84
CA GLY A 34 14.52 1.22 -3.09
C GLY A 34 14.59 0.94 -1.58
N ALA A 35 13.61 0.16 -1.09
CA ALA A 35 13.51 -0.28 0.31
C ALA A 35 14.19 -1.63 0.62
N SER A 36 15.09 -2.13 -0.23
CA SER A 36 15.61 -3.52 -0.17
C SER A 36 16.34 -3.95 1.11
N SER A 37 16.88 -3.03 1.91
CA SER A 37 17.81 -3.38 3.02
C SER A 37 17.41 -2.83 4.39
N ILE A 38 16.25 -2.19 4.49
CA ILE A 38 15.95 -1.30 5.63
C ILE A 38 14.75 -1.73 6.46
N LEU A 39 13.90 -2.63 5.95
CA LEU A 39 12.80 -3.14 6.72
C LEU A 39 13.31 -4.11 7.79
N THR A 40 12.94 -3.82 9.04
CA THR A 40 13.14 -4.70 10.18
C THR A 40 12.01 -5.74 10.24
N HIS A 41 12.23 -6.86 10.92
CA HIS A 41 11.31 -8.01 10.94
C HIS A 41 10.00 -7.74 11.71
N ASP A 42 9.88 -6.58 12.37
CA ASP A 42 8.75 -6.15 13.20
C ASP A 42 7.73 -5.29 12.42
N ILE A 43 7.88 -5.15 11.11
CA ILE A 43 6.96 -4.37 10.27
C ILE A 43 5.82 -5.25 9.76
N ALA A 44 4.60 -5.06 10.27
CA ALA A 44 3.43 -5.81 9.83
C ALA A 44 2.96 -5.42 8.41
N SER A 45 3.14 -4.15 8.02
CA SER A 45 2.68 -3.63 6.73
C SER A 45 3.55 -2.49 6.22
N MET A 46 3.76 -2.47 4.90
CA MET A 46 4.40 -1.38 4.18
C MET A 46 3.42 -0.79 3.16
N VAL A 47 3.18 0.52 3.24
CA VAL A 47 2.40 1.27 2.24
C VAL A 47 3.37 2.20 1.52
N ALA A 48 3.74 1.84 0.29
CA ALA A 48 4.52 2.70 -0.59
C ALA A 48 3.66 3.88 -1.07
N ILE A 49 4.28 5.05 -1.16
CA ILE A 49 3.65 6.28 -1.65
C ILE A 49 4.51 6.79 -2.80
N ASP A 50 3.93 6.90 -3.99
CA ASP A 50 4.65 7.39 -5.17
C ASP A 50 3.74 8.20 -6.09
N ASN A 51 4.29 8.72 -7.17
CA ASN A 51 3.56 9.28 -8.27
C ASN A 51 2.91 8.17 -9.12
N GLY A 52 1.76 8.50 -9.74
CA GLY A 52 1.11 7.63 -10.71
C GLY A 52 0.89 8.39 -11.99
N ALA A 53 1.68 8.12 -13.03
CA ALA A 53 1.52 8.77 -14.32
C ALA A 53 0.08 8.59 -14.84
N VAL A 54 -0.54 9.68 -15.30
CA VAL A 54 -1.90 9.66 -15.85
C VAL A 54 -1.83 9.51 -17.36
N ALA A 55 -2.20 8.34 -17.87
CA ALA A 55 -2.29 8.09 -19.30
C ALA A 55 -3.65 7.48 -19.71
N PRO A 56 -4.02 7.56 -21.00
CA PRO A 56 -5.18 6.84 -21.52
C PRO A 56 -5.08 5.34 -21.24
N GLY A 57 -6.18 4.74 -20.75
CA GLY A 57 -6.23 3.32 -20.38
C GLY A 57 -5.87 3.03 -18.92
N GLN A 58 -5.34 4.01 -18.18
CA GLN A 58 -5.09 3.91 -16.74
C GLN A 58 -6.24 4.48 -15.90
N GLY A 59 -6.38 3.92 -14.70
CA GLY A 59 -7.33 4.39 -13.69
C GLY A 59 -6.90 5.66 -12.97
N SER A 60 -5.59 5.97 -12.96
CA SER A 60 -4.99 7.09 -12.23
C SER A 60 -5.59 8.47 -12.58
N ARG A 61 -5.70 9.33 -11.57
CA ARG A 61 -6.28 10.68 -11.67
C ARG A 61 -5.49 11.68 -10.82
N GLU A 62 -5.38 12.91 -11.29
CA GLU A 62 -4.73 14.02 -10.56
C GLU A 62 -5.59 14.60 -9.42
N THR A 63 -6.82 14.12 -9.21
CA THR A 63 -7.78 14.78 -8.31
C THR A 63 -8.13 13.98 -7.06
N GLY A 64 -7.47 12.85 -6.84
CA GLY A 64 -7.68 11.94 -5.71
C GLY A 64 -6.56 10.91 -5.62
N VAL A 65 -6.58 10.10 -4.57
CA VAL A 65 -5.57 9.03 -4.38
C VAL A 65 -5.88 7.82 -5.27
N THR A 66 -4.87 7.30 -5.95
CA THR A 66 -4.96 6.01 -6.63
C THR A 66 -4.51 4.92 -5.68
N ILE A 67 -5.33 3.90 -5.47
CA ILE A 67 -4.95 2.69 -4.73
C ILE A 67 -4.59 1.64 -5.77
N ALA A 68 -3.31 1.25 -5.81
CA ALA A 68 -2.85 0.24 -6.74
C ALA A 68 -3.36 -1.14 -6.32
N MET A 69 -3.91 -1.88 -7.27
CA MET A 69 -4.32 -3.27 -7.06
C MET A 69 -3.18 -4.26 -7.35
N GLY A 70 -2.15 -3.81 -8.07
CA GLY A 70 -0.95 -4.54 -8.39
C GLY A 70 0.00 -3.72 -9.26
N ASP A 71 1.22 -4.21 -9.39
CA ASP A 71 2.25 -3.68 -10.30
C ASP A 71 2.80 -4.82 -11.18
N MET A 72 3.92 -4.60 -11.88
CA MET A 72 4.57 -5.61 -12.71
C MET A 72 4.90 -6.92 -11.97
N THR A 73 5.10 -6.86 -10.65
CA THR A 73 5.47 -8.02 -9.83
C THR A 73 4.27 -8.87 -9.41
N GLY A 74 3.07 -8.28 -9.42
CA GLY A 74 1.83 -8.97 -9.09
C GLY A 74 0.87 -8.13 -8.26
N PRO A 75 -0.18 -8.78 -7.72
CA PRO A 75 -1.18 -8.11 -6.91
C PRO A 75 -0.64 -7.71 -5.53
N PHE A 76 -1.10 -6.58 -5.02
CA PHE A 76 -0.85 -6.16 -3.63
C PHE A 76 -1.74 -6.90 -2.63
N ASP A 77 -1.46 -6.77 -1.32
CA ASP A 77 -2.21 -7.47 -0.28
C ASP A 77 -3.70 -7.09 -0.31
N PHE A 78 -4.56 -8.12 -0.39
CA PHE A 78 -6.01 -7.95 -0.54
C PHE A 78 -6.65 -7.23 0.65
N HIS A 79 -6.21 -7.54 1.87
CA HIS A 79 -6.82 -7.00 3.08
C HIS A 79 -6.38 -5.55 3.29
N LEU A 80 -5.11 -5.25 3.07
CA LEU A 80 -4.54 -3.92 3.20
C LEU A 80 -5.11 -2.96 2.15
N THR A 81 -5.17 -3.36 0.88
CA THR A 81 -5.78 -2.54 -0.17
C THR A 81 -7.26 -2.28 0.10
N ARG A 82 -8.01 -3.27 0.60
CA ARG A 82 -9.42 -3.09 1.00
C ARG A 82 -9.56 -2.11 2.16
N LYS A 83 -8.73 -2.25 3.20
CA LYS A 83 -8.71 -1.34 4.34
C LYS A 83 -8.52 0.11 3.89
N LEU A 84 -7.56 0.37 2.99
CA LEU A 84 -7.32 1.70 2.44
C LEU A 84 -8.54 2.23 1.67
N ILE A 85 -9.18 1.40 0.84
CA ILE A 85 -10.41 1.76 0.13
C ILE A 85 -11.54 2.11 1.11
N ASP A 86 -11.70 1.31 2.17
CA ASP A 86 -12.77 1.52 3.14
C ASP A 86 -12.52 2.77 3.99
N LEU A 87 -11.27 3.07 4.35
CA LEU A 87 -10.90 4.35 4.95
C LEU A 87 -11.22 5.53 4.03
N CYS A 88 -10.91 5.43 2.74
CA CYS A 88 -11.29 6.48 1.80
C CYS A 88 -12.81 6.70 1.77
N ARG A 89 -13.62 5.63 1.81
CA ARG A 89 -15.08 5.73 1.85
C ARG A 89 -15.59 6.34 3.15
N GLN A 90 -15.05 5.92 4.28
CA GLN A 90 -15.46 6.39 5.61
C GLN A 90 -15.16 7.88 5.82
N HIS A 91 -14.06 8.36 5.26
CA HIS A 91 -13.59 9.74 5.42
C HIS A 91 -13.88 10.65 4.22
N ASP A 92 -14.70 10.20 3.27
CA ASP A 92 -15.03 10.94 2.03
C ASP A 92 -13.78 11.43 1.27
N ILE A 93 -12.78 10.55 1.15
CA ILE A 93 -11.54 10.81 0.42
C ILE A 93 -11.74 10.32 -1.02
N ARG A 94 -11.58 11.24 -1.99
CA ARG A 94 -11.65 10.90 -3.40
C ARG A 94 -10.55 9.89 -3.74
N HIS A 95 -10.96 8.76 -4.29
CA HIS A 95 -10.05 7.69 -4.65
C HIS A 95 -10.48 6.96 -5.91
N GLN A 96 -9.52 6.29 -6.52
CA GLN A 96 -9.68 5.40 -7.66
C GLN A 96 -8.79 4.18 -7.49
N ARG A 97 -8.97 3.18 -8.34
CA ARG A 97 -8.11 1.98 -8.38
C ARG A 97 -7.43 1.90 -9.73
N ASP A 98 -6.23 1.34 -9.74
CA ASP A 98 -5.45 1.13 -10.96
C ASP A 98 -4.57 -0.12 -10.86
N HIS A 99 -4.03 -0.55 -12.00
CA HIS A 99 -3.03 -1.62 -12.09
C HIS A 99 -1.85 -1.14 -12.93
N PHE A 100 -0.66 -1.11 -12.33
CA PHE A 100 0.53 -0.55 -12.98
C PHE A 100 1.37 -1.64 -13.65
N GLU A 101 0.92 -2.11 -14.81
CA GLU A 101 1.48 -3.28 -15.51
C GLU A 101 3.00 -3.22 -15.78
N HIS A 102 3.55 -2.03 -16.05
CA HIS A 102 4.96 -1.86 -16.44
C HIS A 102 5.80 -1.14 -15.37
N TYR A 103 5.23 -0.87 -14.20
CA TYR A 103 5.90 -0.18 -13.10
C TYR A 103 6.36 -1.20 -12.06
N ARG A 104 7.49 -0.92 -11.40
CA ARG A 104 8.01 -1.72 -10.29
C ARG A 104 8.11 -0.84 -9.07
N SER A 105 7.31 -1.14 -8.05
CA SER A 105 7.30 -0.35 -6.81
C SER A 105 8.47 -0.67 -5.88
N ASP A 106 8.71 0.22 -4.93
CA ASP A 106 9.61 -0.03 -3.80
C ASP A 106 9.23 -1.26 -2.97
N ASN A 107 7.95 -1.64 -2.98
CA ASN A 107 7.48 -2.88 -2.33
C ASN A 107 8.14 -4.11 -2.97
N ALA A 108 8.36 -4.12 -4.29
CA ALA A 108 9.05 -5.22 -4.96
C ALA A 108 10.47 -5.39 -4.43
N SER A 109 11.21 -4.29 -4.31
CA SER A 109 12.58 -4.28 -3.78
C SER A 109 12.63 -4.79 -2.33
N ALA A 110 11.66 -4.43 -1.50
CA ALA A 110 11.54 -4.93 -0.13
C ALA A 110 11.29 -6.44 -0.07
N VAL A 111 10.28 -6.93 -0.80
CA VAL A 111 9.90 -8.35 -0.81
C VAL A 111 11.03 -9.22 -1.39
N GLU A 112 11.64 -8.80 -2.50
CA GLU A 112 12.80 -9.50 -3.09
C GLU A 112 14.03 -9.49 -2.16
N GLY A 113 14.16 -8.47 -1.31
CA GLY A 113 15.15 -8.40 -0.23
C GLY A 113 14.90 -9.37 0.93
N GLY A 114 13.76 -10.06 0.93
CA GLY A 114 13.38 -11.04 1.95
C GLY A 114 12.44 -10.51 3.02
N ALA A 115 11.86 -9.32 2.84
CA ALA A 115 10.87 -8.79 3.77
C ALA A 115 9.55 -9.59 3.67
N ASP A 116 9.13 -10.18 4.79
CA ASP A 116 7.83 -10.86 4.93
C ASP A 116 6.80 -9.88 5.51
N VAL A 117 6.29 -8.98 4.66
CA VAL A 117 5.41 -7.88 5.06
C VAL A 117 4.22 -7.74 4.11
N ARG A 118 3.08 -7.28 4.61
CA ARG A 118 1.95 -6.92 3.73
C ARG A 118 2.26 -5.64 2.98
N THR A 119 2.12 -5.65 1.66
CA THR A 119 2.45 -4.49 0.83
C THR A 119 1.21 -3.88 0.20
N ALA A 120 1.20 -2.56 0.12
CA ALA A 120 0.26 -1.79 -0.69
C ALA A 120 0.97 -0.58 -1.31
N LEU A 121 0.39 -0.04 -2.37
CA LEU A 121 0.88 1.15 -3.04
C LEU A 121 -0.29 2.13 -3.20
N ILE A 122 -0.06 3.37 -2.78
CA ILE A 122 -0.94 4.49 -3.07
C ILE A 122 -0.18 5.52 -3.90
N THR A 123 -0.85 6.13 -4.86
CA THR A 123 -0.23 7.14 -5.71
C THR A 123 -1.04 8.42 -5.85
N PHE A 124 -0.36 9.52 -6.11
CA PHE A 124 -0.97 10.76 -6.59
C PHE A 124 -0.74 10.89 -8.09
N GLY A 125 -1.81 11.21 -8.84
CA GLY A 125 -1.72 11.33 -10.28
C GLY A 125 -0.82 12.48 -10.71
N ILE A 126 0.10 12.24 -11.65
CA ILE A 126 0.94 13.29 -12.25
C ILE A 126 0.91 13.23 -13.79
N ASP A 127 1.20 14.36 -14.41
CA ASP A 127 1.57 14.47 -15.83
C ASP A 127 3.08 14.67 -15.97
N ALA A 128 3.64 14.21 -17.10
CA ALA A 128 5.03 14.39 -17.50
C ALA A 128 6.09 13.94 -16.46
N SER A 129 5.90 12.77 -15.86
CA SER A 129 6.88 12.10 -14.98
C SER A 129 8.29 12.10 -15.60
N HIS A 130 9.32 12.32 -14.78
CA HIS A 130 10.74 12.49 -15.18
C HIS A 130 11.01 13.69 -16.12
N GLY A 131 10.03 14.59 -16.27
CA GLY A 131 10.12 15.81 -17.06
C GLY A 131 9.77 17.03 -16.23
N TYR A 132 8.82 17.84 -16.73
CA TYR A 132 8.25 18.94 -15.96
C TYR A 132 6.94 18.50 -15.33
N GLU A 133 7.04 17.92 -14.14
CA GLU A 133 5.93 17.27 -13.47
C GLU A 133 4.87 18.24 -13.00
N ARG A 134 3.61 17.84 -13.16
CA ARG A 134 2.44 18.61 -12.74
C ARG A 134 1.41 17.70 -12.11
N THR A 135 0.73 18.22 -11.11
CA THR A 135 -0.39 17.54 -10.45
C THR A 135 -1.38 18.58 -9.93
N HIS A 136 -2.62 18.18 -9.71
CA HIS A 136 -3.60 19.01 -9.04
C HIS A 136 -3.50 18.81 -7.52
N MET A 137 -3.57 19.90 -6.75
CA MET A 137 -3.38 19.89 -5.28
C MET A 137 -4.29 18.91 -4.53
N ASP A 138 -5.45 18.61 -5.08
CA ASP A 138 -6.38 17.62 -4.52
C ASP A 138 -5.76 16.22 -4.34
N ALA A 139 -4.87 15.77 -5.24
CA ALA A 139 -4.26 14.44 -5.12
C ALA A 139 -3.33 14.33 -3.90
N PRO A 140 -2.28 15.16 -3.73
CA PRO A 140 -1.44 15.08 -2.53
C PRO A 140 -2.22 15.37 -1.25
N CYS A 141 -3.24 16.24 -1.28
CA CYS A 141 -4.13 16.42 -0.13
C CYS A 141 -4.95 15.15 0.21
N SER A 142 -5.42 14.42 -0.80
CA SER A 142 -6.15 13.15 -0.60
C SER A 142 -5.23 12.05 -0.08
N VAL A 143 -4.01 11.98 -0.59
CA VAL A 143 -2.97 11.07 -0.08
C VAL A 143 -2.67 11.38 1.40
N ALA A 144 -2.42 12.63 1.75
CA ALA A 144 -2.14 13.03 3.13
C ALA A 144 -3.30 12.68 4.09
N LYS A 145 -4.56 12.90 3.65
CA LYS A 145 -5.75 12.49 4.42
C LYS A 145 -5.82 10.98 4.60
N LEU A 146 -5.54 10.20 3.56
CA LEU A 146 -5.58 8.74 3.64
C LEU A 146 -4.47 8.21 4.56
N VAL A 147 -3.26 8.74 4.45
CA VAL A 147 -2.15 8.36 5.34
C VAL A 147 -2.51 8.66 6.79
N ALA A 148 -3.04 9.85 7.09
CA ALA A 148 -3.48 10.20 8.44
C ALA A 148 -4.58 9.25 8.94
N ALA A 149 -5.60 8.97 8.13
CA ALA A 149 -6.67 8.04 8.47
C ALA A 149 -6.15 6.61 8.71
N TYR A 150 -5.19 6.15 7.89
CA TYR A 150 -4.57 4.83 8.02
C TYR A 150 -3.77 4.70 9.31
N VAL A 151 -2.91 5.67 9.61
CA VAL A 151 -2.09 5.70 10.84
C VAL A 151 -2.93 5.72 12.12
N LEU A 152 -4.09 6.37 12.07
CA LEU A 152 -5.04 6.45 13.18
C LEU A 152 -6.06 5.30 13.22
N SER A 153 -6.11 4.47 12.19
CA SER A 153 -7.06 3.36 12.10
C SER A 153 -6.67 2.20 13.04
N PRO A 154 -7.63 1.44 13.57
CA PRO A 154 -7.33 0.26 14.36
C PRO A 154 -6.59 -0.80 13.53
N VAL A 155 -5.84 -1.67 14.19
CA VAL A 155 -5.21 -2.83 13.54
C VAL A 155 -6.25 -3.93 13.35
N ASP A 156 -6.49 -4.32 12.11
CA ASP A 156 -7.53 -5.32 11.78
C ASP A 156 -7.00 -6.76 11.91
N ILE A 157 -5.71 -7.00 11.60
CA ILE A 157 -5.08 -8.32 11.62
C ILE A 157 -4.11 -8.41 12.79
N LEU A 158 -4.65 -8.56 14.00
CA LEU A 158 -3.86 -8.63 15.24
C LEU A 158 -2.89 -9.83 15.28
N ARG A 159 -3.17 -10.88 14.49
CA ARG A 159 -2.32 -12.08 14.37
C ARG A 159 -0.92 -11.74 13.84
N ASP A 160 -0.78 -10.67 13.05
CA ASP A 160 0.51 -10.25 12.48
C ASP A 160 1.48 -9.75 13.57
N ALA A 161 1.01 -9.48 14.80
CA ALA A 161 1.88 -9.19 15.95
C ALA A 161 2.63 -10.41 16.49
N GLN A 162 2.35 -11.62 15.98
CA GLN A 162 3.03 -12.86 16.37
C GLN A 162 3.86 -13.36 15.17
N GLU A 163 5.18 -13.47 15.33
CA GLU A 163 6.06 -14.00 14.26
C GLU A 163 5.67 -15.43 13.85
N LEU A 164 5.30 -16.26 14.82
CA LEU A 164 4.92 -17.66 14.61
C LEU A 164 3.63 -17.97 15.38
N GLY A 165 2.79 -18.84 14.81
CA GLY A 165 1.52 -19.23 15.41
C GLY A 165 0.76 -20.22 14.53
N ASP A 166 -0.36 -20.73 15.05
CA ASP A 166 -1.24 -21.62 14.30
C ASP A 166 -2.05 -20.87 13.23
N LEU A 167 -2.85 -21.61 12.46
CA LEU A 167 -3.73 -21.05 11.42
C LEU A 167 -4.88 -20.20 12.01
N LYS A 168 -5.09 -20.24 13.33
CA LYS A 168 -6.21 -19.54 13.95
C LYS A 168 -5.97 -18.03 13.87
N GLY A 169 -6.94 -17.31 13.30
CA GLY A 169 -6.83 -15.86 13.11
C GLY A 169 -6.04 -15.46 11.87
N PHE A 170 -5.64 -16.42 11.01
CA PHE A 170 -5.18 -16.10 9.66
C PHE A 170 -6.33 -15.51 8.84
N PRO A 171 -6.10 -14.44 8.07
CA PRO A 171 -7.17 -13.78 7.34
C PRO A 171 -7.69 -14.64 6.18
N GLU A 172 -9.01 -14.63 5.97
CA GLU A 172 -9.68 -15.35 4.88
C GLU A 172 -10.20 -14.39 3.83
N GLN A 173 -10.08 -14.78 2.56
CA GLN A 173 -10.68 -14.02 1.46
C GLN A 173 -12.09 -14.54 1.16
N PRO A 174 -13.01 -13.67 0.71
CA PRO A 174 -14.30 -14.13 0.24
C PRO A 174 -14.12 -15.05 -0.97
N HIS A 175 -14.55 -16.31 -0.85
CA HIS A 175 -14.58 -17.25 -1.95
C HIS A 175 -16.04 -17.50 -2.33
N GLU A 176 -16.47 -17.02 -3.51
CA GLU A 176 -17.68 -17.58 -4.10
C GLU A 176 -17.36 -18.99 -4.60
N THR A 177 -18.18 -19.97 -4.22
CA THR A 177 -18.07 -21.31 -4.79
C THR A 177 -18.28 -21.21 -6.29
N ALA A 178 -17.27 -21.61 -7.08
CA ALA A 178 -17.36 -21.57 -8.54
C ALA A 178 -18.65 -22.25 -8.99
N ARG A 179 -19.55 -21.49 -9.63
CA ARG A 179 -20.80 -22.01 -10.19
C ARG A 179 -20.46 -22.97 -11.33
N GLY A 180 -20.33 -24.26 -11.01
CA GLY A 180 -20.04 -25.30 -12.01
C GLY A 180 -19.42 -26.60 -11.48
N ALA A 181 -18.97 -26.69 -10.23
CA ALA A 181 -18.41 -27.94 -9.69
C ALA A 181 -19.48 -28.95 -9.25
N SER A 182 -20.44 -29.27 -10.12
CA SER A 182 -21.19 -30.53 -10.05
C SER A 182 -20.49 -31.54 -10.97
N GLY A 183 -19.37 -32.07 -10.51
CA GLY A 183 -18.55 -33.02 -11.26
C GLY A 183 -17.84 -33.94 -10.29
N HIS A 184 -18.46 -35.09 -10.07
CA HIS A 184 -17.92 -36.31 -9.47
C HIS A 184 -16.39 -36.37 -9.47
N ARG A 185 -15.75 -36.19 -8.31
CA ARG A 185 -14.43 -36.78 -8.08
C ARG A 185 -14.66 -38.28 -7.92
N THR A 186 -14.52 -39.04 -8.99
CA THR A 186 -13.99 -40.38 -8.82
C THR A 186 -12.51 -40.24 -8.46
N ASP A 187 -12.09 -41.13 -7.56
CA ASP A 187 -10.73 -41.56 -7.25
C ASP A 187 -9.65 -40.51 -6.93
#